data_AF-A0A120E8S7-F1
#
_entry.id   AF-A0A120E8S7-F1
#
_cell.length_a   1.000
_cell.length_b   1.000
_cell.length_c   1.000
_cell.angle_alpha   90.00
_cell.angle_beta   90.00
_cell.angle_gamma   90.00
#
_symmetry.space_group_name_H-M   'P 1'
#
loop_
_entity.id
_entity.type
_entity.pdbx_description
1 polymer ?
#
loop_
_entity_poly.entity_id
_entity_poly.type
_entity_poly.pdbx_seq_one_letter_code
_entity_poly.pdbx_strand_id
1 'polypeptide(L)'
;MQPAQYSAAHSNFPTSLLSFNEGVIGLSGLKNLGNTCYMNSTIQCLSAAVPFARYFTGGAYRKDINVVNPLGTKGALANAVAELIRMLWAQQYHFLSPVTFREAICRVAPQFRGSEQHDAQEFLGFLLDGLHEDCNYVVHKPPPIEMTPEREHDLETLPPQIMSEREWQIYKMRNDSFIVQCFQGQFRNQMRCLTCQKTSTTYNTFMPLSVPIPGGRGIGKVSLMACLETFVRDEILDRDDAWHCPRCKKERKSVKKLSLSKLPPILVIHLKRFSFHGPFSDKLETQVQYPLTGLDLTPFLPPPLYDNRGQAIGGGPPNGYVYDLFGVTNHYGNLSSGH
;
A
#
# COMPACT_ATOMS: atom_id res chain seq x y z
N MET A 1 -17.51 4.04 -23.68
CA MET A 1 -16.75 3.22 -22.71
C MET A 1 -17.48 1.89 -22.55
N GLN A 2 -16.80 0.76 -22.69
CA GLN A 2 -17.40 -0.50 -22.25
C GLN A 2 -17.37 -0.52 -20.71
N PRO A 3 -18.51 -0.79 -20.03
CA PRO A 3 -18.53 -0.86 -18.58
C PRO A 3 -17.67 -2.03 -18.10
N ALA A 4 -16.96 -1.85 -16.98
CA ALA A 4 -16.21 -2.94 -16.35
C ALA A 4 -17.19 -4.05 -15.96
N GLN A 5 -16.82 -5.30 -16.27
CA GLN A 5 -17.60 -6.47 -15.88
C GLN A 5 -17.19 -6.90 -14.47
N TYR A 6 -18.06 -6.59 -13.51
CA TYR A 6 -17.88 -6.95 -12.11
C TYR A 6 -18.49 -8.32 -11.81
N SER A 7 -17.89 -9.06 -10.89
CA SER A 7 -18.47 -10.27 -10.33
C SER A 7 -19.68 -9.93 -9.45
N ALA A 8 -20.56 -10.92 -9.23
CA ALA A 8 -21.73 -10.76 -8.36
C ALA A 8 -21.38 -10.44 -6.90
N ALA A 9 -20.12 -10.62 -6.48
CA ALA A 9 -19.66 -10.30 -5.14
C ALA A 9 -19.51 -8.77 -4.89
N HIS A 10 -19.36 -7.97 -5.95
CA HIS A 10 -19.15 -6.52 -5.85
C HIS A 10 -20.29 -5.78 -5.12
N SER A 11 -21.54 -6.27 -5.20
CA SER A 11 -22.71 -5.62 -4.61
C SER A 11 -22.87 -5.83 -3.09
N ASN A 12 -22.04 -6.67 -2.46
CA ASN A 12 -22.21 -7.12 -1.08
C ASN A 12 -21.03 -6.76 -0.16
N PHE A 13 -20.31 -5.67 -0.42
CA PHE A 13 -19.18 -5.28 0.44
C PHE A 13 -19.66 -5.05 1.88
N PRO A 14 -19.20 -5.85 2.87
CA PRO A 14 -19.66 -5.68 4.23
C PRO A 14 -18.78 -4.62 4.87
N THR A 15 -19.24 -3.36 4.84
CA THR A 15 -18.59 -2.23 5.52
C THR A 15 -18.37 -2.51 7.02
N SER A 16 -19.18 -3.39 7.62
CA SER A 16 -19.00 -3.88 8.99
C SER A 16 -17.66 -4.60 9.23
N LEU A 17 -17.03 -5.19 8.19
CA LEU A 17 -15.72 -5.84 8.32
C LEU A 17 -14.59 -4.86 8.57
N LEU A 18 -14.73 -3.58 8.20
CA LEU A 18 -13.68 -2.57 8.39
C LEU A 18 -13.52 -2.11 9.85
N SER A 19 -14.40 -2.54 10.75
CA SER A 19 -14.35 -2.19 12.16
C SER A 19 -13.23 -2.93 12.91
N PHE A 20 -12.51 -2.19 13.76
CA PHE A 20 -11.55 -2.71 14.73
C PHE A 20 -12.17 -2.98 16.12
N ASN A 21 -13.45 -2.64 16.35
CA ASN A 21 -14.03 -2.54 17.70
C ASN A 21 -14.28 -3.89 18.41
N GLU A 22 -14.02 -5.03 17.78
CA GLU A 22 -14.32 -6.34 18.38
C GLU A 22 -13.34 -7.40 17.86
N GLY A 23 -12.56 -8.04 18.72
CA GLY A 23 -11.76 -9.20 18.30
C GLY A 23 -10.61 -9.51 19.23
N VAL A 24 -10.49 -10.79 19.61
CA VAL A 24 -9.28 -11.31 20.24
C VAL A 24 -8.30 -11.64 19.12
N ILE A 25 -7.18 -10.91 19.05
CA ILE A 25 -6.11 -11.20 18.09
C ILE A 25 -5.54 -12.58 18.43
N GLY A 26 -5.33 -13.43 17.41
CA GLY A 26 -4.66 -14.71 17.60
C GLY A 26 -3.24 -14.54 18.13
N LEU A 27 -2.92 -15.17 19.26
CA LEU A 27 -1.62 -15.05 19.95
C LEU A 27 -0.64 -16.19 19.60
N SER A 28 -0.95 -16.98 18.57
CA SER A 28 -0.13 -18.11 18.14
C SER A 28 1.12 -17.65 17.38
N GLY A 29 2.29 -18.19 17.73
CA GLY A 29 3.55 -17.95 17.02
C GLY A 29 3.67 -18.71 15.70
N LEU A 30 4.67 -18.35 14.89
CA LEU A 30 5.01 -19.06 13.64
C LEU A 30 6.44 -19.59 13.73
N LYS A 31 6.61 -20.89 13.49
CA LYS A 31 7.91 -21.56 13.45
C LYS A 31 8.72 -21.04 12.26
N ASN A 32 10.00 -20.73 12.47
CA ASN A 32 10.91 -20.38 11.39
C ASN A 32 11.30 -21.67 10.61
N LEU A 33 11.20 -21.62 9.28
CA LEU A 33 11.48 -22.76 8.39
C LEU A 33 12.86 -22.62 7.68
N GLY A 34 13.75 -21.81 8.23
CA GLY A 34 15.05 -21.46 7.65
C GLY A 34 14.97 -20.11 6.94
N ASN A 35 15.47 -19.06 7.60
CA ASN A 35 15.44 -17.67 7.12
C ASN A 35 14.04 -17.15 6.71
N THR A 36 12.97 -17.68 7.30
CA THR A 36 11.58 -17.25 6.99
C THR A 36 11.02 -16.25 8.01
N CYS A 37 11.87 -15.54 8.76
CA CYS A 37 11.41 -14.56 9.74
C CYS A 37 10.69 -13.37 9.10
N TYR A 38 11.14 -12.92 7.91
CA TYR A 38 10.47 -11.88 7.11
C TYR A 38 9.01 -12.24 6.79
N MET A 39 8.74 -13.51 6.50
CA MET A 39 7.41 -14.03 6.22
C MET A 39 6.58 -14.08 7.50
N ASN A 40 7.16 -14.60 8.58
CA ASN A 40 6.47 -14.75 9.86
C ASN A 40 6.05 -13.38 10.43
N SER A 41 6.96 -12.39 10.44
CA SER A 41 6.67 -11.05 10.95
C SER A 41 5.59 -10.33 10.14
N THR A 42 5.63 -10.48 8.81
CA THR A 42 4.61 -9.94 7.89
C THR A 42 3.23 -10.56 8.15
N ILE A 43 3.15 -11.89 8.25
CA ILE A 43 1.87 -12.58 8.50
C ILE A 43 1.32 -12.24 9.89
N GLN A 44 2.16 -12.10 10.91
CA GLN A 44 1.69 -11.69 12.24
C GLN A 44 1.07 -10.29 12.22
N CYS A 45 1.71 -9.33 11.54
CA CYS A 45 1.14 -7.98 11.38
C CYS A 45 -0.17 -7.99 10.58
N LEU A 46 -0.24 -8.75 9.48
CA LEU A 46 -1.48 -8.89 8.71
C LEU A 46 -2.59 -9.61 9.49
N SER A 47 -2.23 -10.61 10.30
CA SER A 47 -3.16 -11.30 11.20
C SER A 47 -3.71 -10.36 12.27
N ALA A 48 -2.91 -9.42 12.77
CA ALA A 48 -3.35 -8.40 13.73
C ALA A 48 -4.25 -7.32 13.11
N ALA A 49 -4.25 -7.16 11.78
CA ALA A 49 -5.18 -6.31 11.07
C ALA A 49 -6.59 -6.94 11.09
N VAL A 50 -7.39 -6.59 12.11
CA VAL A 50 -8.70 -7.21 12.38
C VAL A 50 -9.62 -7.31 11.16
N PRO A 51 -9.77 -6.28 10.30
CA PRO A 51 -10.57 -6.40 9.07
C PRO A 51 -10.06 -7.49 8.13
N PHE A 52 -8.75 -7.55 7.92
CA PHE A 52 -8.10 -8.57 7.08
C PHE A 52 -8.32 -9.96 7.65
N ALA A 53 -8.11 -10.14 8.95
CA ALA A 53 -8.31 -11.43 9.58
C ALA A 53 -9.76 -11.91 9.48
N ARG A 54 -10.74 -11.04 9.77
CA ARG A 54 -12.18 -11.35 9.69
C ARG A 54 -12.63 -11.73 8.29
N TYR A 55 -12.10 -11.07 7.27
CA TYR A 55 -12.38 -11.39 5.88
C TYR A 55 -12.04 -12.84 5.52
N PHE A 56 -10.90 -13.34 6.04
CA PHE A 56 -10.46 -14.71 5.82
C PHE A 56 -11.11 -15.72 6.77
N THR A 57 -11.20 -15.42 8.07
CA THR A 57 -11.80 -16.33 9.06
C THR A 57 -13.30 -16.50 8.87
N GLY A 58 -14.00 -15.44 8.47
CA GLY A 58 -15.43 -15.45 8.15
C GLY A 58 -15.77 -16.10 6.80
N GLY A 59 -14.76 -16.43 5.98
CA GLY A 59 -14.95 -17.09 4.69
C GLY A 59 -15.55 -16.21 3.58
N ALA A 60 -15.68 -14.89 3.80
CA ALA A 60 -16.17 -13.94 2.81
C ALA A 60 -15.35 -14.00 1.52
N TYR A 61 -14.02 -14.14 1.67
CA TYR A 61 -13.07 -14.25 0.56
C TYR A 61 -13.44 -15.30 -0.49
N ARG A 62 -14.11 -16.40 -0.10
CA ARG A 62 -14.44 -17.52 -1.00
C ARG A 62 -15.33 -17.09 -2.17
N LYS A 63 -16.23 -16.13 -1.96
CA LYS A 63 -17.13 -15.60 -2.99
C LYS A 63 -16.42 -14.62 -3.92
N ASP A 64 -15.30 -14.07 -3.47
CA ASP A 64 -14.57 -13.02 -4.17
C ASP A 64 -13.46 -13.61 -5.04
N ILE A 65 -13.13 -14.91 -4.88
CA ILE A 65 -12.11 -15.59 -5.66
C ILE A 65 -12.43 -15.50 -7.15
N ASN A 66 -11.53 -14.84 -7.87
CA ASN A 66 -11.56 -14.69 -9.30
C ASN A 66 -10.65 -15.74 -9.96
N VAL A 67 -11.25 -16.86 -10.36
CA VAL A 67 -10.53 -17.98 -11.00
C VAL A 67 -10.14 -17.73 -12.46
N VAL A 68 -10.68 -16.67 -13.08
CA VAL A 68 -10.44 -16.36 -14.50
C VAL A 68 -9.42 -15.24 -14.72
N ASN A 69 -9.05 -14.51 -13.67
CA ASN A 69 -8.07 -13.44 -13.76
C ASN A 69 -6.68 -14.01 -14.12
N PRO A 70 -6.09 -13.64 -15.27
CA PRO A 70 -4.79 -14.15 -15.68
C PRO A 70 -3.63 -13.68 -14.79
N LEU A 71 -3.82 -12.61 -14.01
CA LEU A 71 -2.81 -12.07 -13.09
C LEU A 71 -2.90 -12.69 -11.69
N GLY A 72 -3.96 -13.44 -11.39
CA GLY A 72 -4.15 -14.12 -10.11
C GLY A 72 -3.55 -15.52 -10.09
N THR A 73 -3.69 -16.18 -8.96
CA THR A 73 -3.27 -17.57 -8.71
C THR A 73 -4.45 -18.55 -8.72
N LYS A 74 -5.60 -18.10 -9.24
CA LYS A 74 -6.88 -18.82 -9.22
C LYS A 74 -7.34 -19.14 -7.79
N GLY A 75 -6.99 -18.29 -6.83
CA GLY A 75 -7.34 -18.44 -5.42
C GLY A 75 -6.39 -19.32 -4.61
N ALA A 76 -5.30 -19.84 -5.18
CA ALA A 76 -4.35 -20.68 -4.44
C ALA A 76 -3.72 -19.92 -3.27
N LEU A 77 -3.32 -18.66 -3.51
CA LEU A 77 -2.74 -17.79 -2.51
C LEU A 77 -3.77 -17.36 -1.46
N ALA A 78 -4.95 -16.92 -1.90
CA ALA A 78 -6.05 -16.56 -1.00
C ALA A 78 -6.45 -17.70 -0.06
N ASN A 79 -6.54 -18.94 -0.58
CA ASN A 79 -6.85 -20.11 0.24
C ASN A 79 -5.74 -20.45 1.23
N ALA A 80 -4.47 -20.37 0.82
CA ALA A 80 -3.34 -20.64 1.70
C ALA A 80 -3.24 -19.62 2.86
N VAL A 81 -3.46 -18.33 2.56
CA VAL A 81 -3.55 -17.28 3.59
C VAL A 81 -4.74 -17.53 4.50
N ALA A 82 -5.90 -17.84 3.94
CA ALA A 82 -7.11 -18.07 4.73
C ALA A 82 -6.95 -19.21 5.73
N GLU A 83 -6.35 -20.31 5.29
CA GLU A 83 -6.08 -21.47 6.14
C GLU A 83 -5.15 -21.10 7.30
N LEU A 84 -4.04 -20.41 7.02
CA LEU A 84 -3.08 -20.00 8.04
C LEU A 84 -3.67 -19.03 9.05
N ILE A 85 -4.38 -17.99 8.58
CA ILE A 85 -5.03 -17.00 9.43
C ILE A 85 -6.10 -17.66 10.31
N ARG A 86 -6.90 -18.58 9.75
CA ARG A 86 -7.88 -19.34 10.54
C ARG A 86 -7.22 -20.18 11.63
N MET A 87 -6.08 -20.80 11.36
CA MET A 87 -5.34 -21.57 12.37
C MET A 87 -4.76 -20.66 13.46
N LEU A 88 -4.23 -19.48 13.11
CA LEU A 88 -3.72 -18.49 14.07
C LEU A 88 -4.83 -17.99 15.01
N TRP A 89 -6.02 -17.73 14.46
CA TRP A 89 -7.17 -17.21 15.20
C TRP A 89 -7.94 -18.28 15.97
N ALA A 90 -7.77 -19.56 15.63
CA ALA A 90 -8.35 -20.67 16.39
C ALA A 90 -7.69 -20.87 17.76
N GLN A 91 -6.47 -20.35 17.96
CA GLN A 91 -5.71 -20.40 19.22
C GLN A 91 -5.57 -21.81 19.85
N GLN A 92 -5.62 -22.86 19.03
CA GLN A 92 -5.49 -24.24 19.52
C GLN A 92 -4.04 -24.58 19.92
N TYR A 93 -3.06 -23.85 19.39
CA TYR A 93 -1.64 -24.14 19.58
C TYR A 93 -0.86 -22.86 19.89
N HIS A 94 0.19 -22.98 20.72
CA HIS A 94 1.10 -21.87 21.02
C HIS A 94 1.92 -21.43 19.80
N PHE A 95 2.26 -22.34 18.90
CA PHE A 95 2.93 -22.04 17.64
C PHE A 95 2.46 -22.96 16.52
N LEU A 96 2.52 -22.47 15.29
CA LEU A 96 2.19 -23.19 14.07
C LEU A 96 3.42 -23.31 13.17
N SER A 97 3.49 -24.38 12.39
CA SER A 97 4.54 -24.58 11.38
C SER A 97 3.93 -24.32 9.99
N PRO A 98 4.20 -23.16 9.35
CA PRO A 98 3.52 -22.75 8.10
C PRO A 98 4.12 -23.43 6.86
N VAL A 99 4.26 -24.77 6.88
CA VAL A 99 4.89 -25.54 5.79
C VAL A 99 4.02 -25.51 4.53
N THR A 100 2.74 -25.82 4.66
CA THR A 100 1.76 -25.80 3.56
C THR A 100 1.65 -24.40 2.95
N PHE A 101 1.62 -23.38 3.80
CA PHE A 101 1.63 -21.98 3.38
C PHE A 101 2.90 -21.64 2.59
N ARG A 102 4.09 -21.99 3.10
CA ARG A 102 5.36 -21.76 2.40
C ARG A 102 5.39 -22.46 1.04
N GLU A 103 4.94 -23.72 0.97
CA GLU A 103 4.88 -24.45 -0.30
C GLU A 103 3.96 -23.79 -1.32
N ALA A 104 2.80 -23.30 -0.89
CA ALA A 104 1.89 -22.57 -1.78
C ALA A 104 2.53 -21.28 -2.31
N ILE A 105 3.18 -20.50 -1.44
CA ILE A 105 3.93 -19.29 -1.83
C ILE A 105 5.03 -19.62 -2.84
N CYS A 106 5.84 -20.65 -2.58
CA CYS A 106 6.97 -21.02 -3.44
C CYS A 106 6.55 -21.53 -4.83
N ARG A 107 5.31 -22.02 -4.98
CA ARG A 107 4.75 -22.41 -6.28
C ARG A 107 4.39 -21.21 -7.14
N VAL A 108 3.92 -20.13 -6.52
CA VAL A 108 3.51 -18.89 -7.19
C VAL A 108 4.70 -17.96 -7.40
N ALA A 109 5.58 -17.86 -6.41
CA ALA A 109 6.72 -16.98 -6.37
C ALA A 109 8.00 -17.78 -6.05
N PRO A 110 8.64 -18.38 -7.08
CA PRO A 110 9.83 -19.21 -6.91
C PRO A 110 11.01 -18.48 -6.26
N GLN A 111 11.05 -17.15 -6.30
CA GLN A 111 12.08 -16.34 -5.64
C GLN A 111 12.15 -16.58 -4.13
N PHE A 112 11.03 -16.94 -3.48
CA PHE A 112 10.99 -17.23 -2.03
C PHE A 112 11.29 -18.70 -1.69
N ARG A 113 11.64 -19.53 -2.69
CA ARG A 113 11.93 -20.97 -2.48
C ARG A 113 13.26 -21.21 -1.76
N GLY A 114 14.19 -20.27 -1.90
CA GLY A 114 15.50 -20.34 -1.26
C GLY A 114 15.43 -20.38 0.26
N SER A 115 16.60 -20.53 0.87
CA SER A 115 16.82 -20.26 2.29
C SER A 115 17.59 -18.95 2.47
N GLU A 116 17.50 -18.05 1.50
CA GLU A 116 18.09 -16.72 1.55
C GLU A 116 17.20 -15.79 2.39
N GLN A 117 17.80 -14.72 2.92
CA GLN A 117 17.01 -13.69 3.56
C GLN A 117 16.34 -12.81 2.50
N HIS A 118 15.10 -12.39 2.77
CA HIS A 118 14.34 -11.52 1.90
C HIS A 118 13.84 -10.30 2.67
N ASP A 119 13.55 -9.22 1.94
CA ASP A 119 12.94 -8.04 2.51
C ASP A 119 11.46 -8.33 2.83
N ALA A 120 11.05 -8.10 4.08
CA ALA A 120 9.67 -8.24 4.52
C ALA A 120 8.72 -7.30 3.75
N GLN A 121 9.20 -6.13 3.32
CA GLN A 121 8.41 -5.20 2.51
C GLN A 121 8.13 -5.75 1.12
N GLU A 122 9.11 -6.40 0.49
CA GLU A 122 8.94 -7.05 -0.82
C GLU A 122 7.94 -8.20 -0.71
N PHE A 123 8.09 -9.03 0.33
CA PHE A 123 7.14 -10.11 0.60
C PHE A 123 5.72 -9.60 0.86
N LEU A 124 5.57 -8.53 1.65
CA LEU A 124 4.26 -7.90 1.88
C LEU A 124 3.64 -7.39 0.57
N GLY A 125 4.43 -6.73 -0.28
CA GLY A 125 3.96 -6.23 -1.57
C GLY A 125 3.48 -7.36 -2.48
N PHE A 126 4.27 -8.43 -2.61
CA PHE A 126 3.88 -9.63 -3.34
C PHE A 126 2.58 -10.24 -2.80
N LEU A 127 2.48 -10.39 -1.47
CA LEU A 127 1.33 -11.04 -0.84
C LEU A 127 0.05 -10.24 -1.05
N LEU A 128 0.08 -8.92 -0.82
CA LEU A 128 -1.09 -8.07 -1.00
C LEU A 128 -1.51 -7.95 -2.47
N ASP A 129 -0.56 -7.88 -3.40
CA ASP A 129 -0.84 -7.84 -4.85
C ASP A 129 -1.46 -9.16 -5.31
N GLY A 130 -0.88 -10.30 -4.92
CA GLY A 130 -1.42 -11.61 -5.25
C GLY A 130 -2.81 -11.85 -4.65
N LEU A 131 -3.05 -11.41 -3.40
CA LEU A 131 -4.38 -11.47 -2.78
C LEU A 131 -5.38 -10.52 -3.45
N HIS A 132 -4.93 -9.35 -3.90
CA HIS A 132 -5.76 -8.44 -4.68
C HIS A 132 -6.20 -9.10 -5.97
N GLU A 133 -5.27 -9.68 -6.75
CA GLU A 133 -5.58 -10.29 -8.03
C GLU A 133 -6.42 -11.57 -7.89
N ASP A 134 -6.18 -12.37 -6.83
CA ASP A 134 -7.02 -13.52 -6.49
C ASP A 134 -8.46 -13.13 -6.15
N CYS A 135 -8.68 -11.97 -5.52
CA CYS A 135 -9.99 -11.51 -5.07
C CYS A 135 -10.50 -10.27 -5.82
N ASN A 136 -10.02 -10.04 -7.05
CA ASN A 136 -10.41 -8.87 -7.84
C ASN A 136 -11.83 -9.06 -8.39
N TYR A 137 -12.75 -8.18 -8.02
CA TYR A 137 -14.13 -8.18 -8.51
C TYR A 137 -14.21 -7.91 -10.01
N VAL A 138 -13.22 -7.25 -10.59
CA VAL A 138 -13.16 -7.00 -12.04
C VAL A 138 -12.70 -8.28 -12.74
N VAL A 139 -13.63 -8.93 -13.42
CA VAL A 139 -13.41 -10.23 -14.09
C VAL A 139 -12.57 -10.05 -15.35
N HIS A 140 -12.94 -9.06 -16.17
CA HIS A 140 -12.23 -8.69 -17.38
C HIS A 140 -11.80 -7.23 -17.28
N LYS A 141 -10.48 -7.01 -17.13
CA LYS A 141 -9.92 -5.67 -17.01
C LYS A 141 -10.08 -4.93 -18.35
N PRO A 142 -10.84 -3.81 -18.43
CA PRO A 142 -10.91 -3.00 -19.64
C PRO A 142 -9.55 -2.39 -19.98
N PRO A 143 -9.33 -1.94 -21.24
CA PRO A 143 -8.11 -1.23 -21.60
C PRO A 143 -7.93 0.02 -20.72
N PRO A 144 -6.68 0.42 -20.43
CA PRO A 144 -6.44 1.65 -19.67
C PRO A 144 -7.01 2.86 -20.40
N ILE A 145 -7.57 3.80 -19.64
CA ILE A 145 -8.07 5.06 -20.20
C ILE A 145 -6.87 5.91 -20.60
N GLU A 146 -6.82 6.27 -21.88
CA GLU A 146 -5.77 7.12 -22.44
C GLU A 146 -5.77 8.53 -21.80
N MET A 147 -4.61 9.18 -21.86
CA MET A 147 -4.46 10.55 -21.40
C MET A 147 -4.79 11.51 -22.55
N THR A 148 -6.04 12.01 -22.60
CA THR A 148 -6.45 13.00 -23.60
C THR A 148 -6.07 14.42 -23.17
N PRO A 149 -5.97 15.39 -24.10
CA PRO A 149 -5.70 16.79 -23.76
C PRO A 149 -6.71 17.39 -22.78
N GLU A 150 -7.99 16.99 -22.88
CA GLU A 150 -9.05 17.44 -21.97
C GLU A 150 -8.83 16.87 -20.56
N ARG A 151 -8.45 15.59 -20.46
CA ARG A 151 -8.13 14.98 -19.16
C ARG A 151 -6.88 15.60 -18.53
N GLU A 152 -5.85 15.87 -19.33
CA GLU A 152 -4.66 16.59 -18.85
C GLU A 152 -5.03 18.00 -18.36
N HIS A 153 -5.93 18.69 -19.07
CA HIS A 153 -6.43 19.99 -18.64
C HIS A 153 -7.17 19.90 -17.30
N ASP A 154 -8.13 18.97 -17.17
CA ASP A 154 -8.92 18.75 -15.95
C ASP A 154 -8.01 18.44 -14.74
N LEU A 155 -6.96 17.63 -14.92
CA LEU A 155 -6.00 17.28 -13.88
C LEU A 155 -5.21 18.48 -13.33
N GLU A 156 -5.05 19.53 -14.12
CA GLU A 156 -4.33 20.74 -13.76
C GLU A 156 -5.23 21.87 -13.24
N THR A 157 -6.52 21.90 -13.64
CA THR A 157 -7.43 23.02 -13.35
C THR A 157 -8.48 22.71 -12.29
N LEU A 158 -8.97 21.46 -12.21
CA LEU A 158 -10.01 21.09 -11.25
C LEU A 158 -9.44 20.88 -9.85
N PRO A 159 -10.26 21.07 -8.79
CA PRO A 159 -9.84 20.82 -7.41
C PRO A 159 -9.25 19.41 -7.21
N PRO A 160 -8.13 19.26 -6.48
CA PRO A 160 -7.47 17.97 -6.26
C PRO A 160 -8.37 16.88 -5.68
N GLN A 161 -9.36 17.26 -4.86
CA GLN A 161 -10.32 16.36 -4.23
C GLN A 161 -11.23 15.71 -5.27
N ILE A 162 -11.72 16.51 -6.23
CA ILE A 162 -12.58 16.03 -7.32
C ILE A 162 -11.77 15.13 -8.25
N MET A 163 -10.55 15.53 -8.61
CA MET A 163 -9.69 14.74 -9.49
C MET A 163 -9.19 13.46 -8.82
N SER A 164 -8.89 13.49 -7.53
CA SER A 164 -8.53 12.30 -6.76
C SER A 164 -9.64 11.25 -6.82
N GLU A 165 -10.89 11.65 -6.57
CA GLU A 165 -12.02 10.73 -6.61
C GLU A 165 -12.29 10.22 -8.03
N ARG A 166 -12.23 11.09 -9.05
CA ARG A 166 -12.40 10.69 -10.45
C ARG A 166 -11.34 9.68 -10.90
N GLU A 167 -10.07 9.94 -10.60
CA GLU A 167 -8.97 9.03 -10.94
C GLU A 167 -9.03 7.74 -10.12
N TRP A 168 -9.54 7.79 -8.88
CA TRP A 168 -9.80 6.61 -8.08
C TRP A 168 -10.89 5.72 -8.70
N GLN A 169 -11.99 6.30 -9.18
CA GLN A 169 -13.04 5.54 -9.88
C GLN A 169 -12.51 4.90 -11.17
N ILE A 170 -11.67 5.61 -11.93
CA ILE A 170 -11.00 5.05 -13.12
C ILE A 170 -10.09 3.88 -12.72
N TYR A 171 -9.34 4.01 -11.63
CA TYR A 171 -8.51 2.92 -11.10
C TYR A 171 -9.34 1.70 -10.71
N LYS A 172 -10.47 1.92 -10.00
CA LYS A 172 -11.39 0.87 -9.57
C LYS A 172 -12.02 0.08 -10.72
N MET A 173 -12.16 0.68 -11.91
CA MET A 173 -12.64 -0.05 -13.10
C MET A 173 -11.77 -1.25 -13.48
N ARG A 174 -10.52 -1.30 -13.01
CA ARG A 174 -9.59 -2.42 -13.27
C ARG A 174 -9.16 -3.16 -12.01
N ASN A 175 -9.17 -2.47 -10.88
CA ASN A 175 -8.66 -2.97 -9.61
C ASN A 175 -9.67 -2.65 -8.50
N ASP A 176 -10.55 -3.60 -8.20
CA ASP A 176 -11.46 -3.50 -7.07
C ASP A 176 -11.47 -4.81 -6.31
N SER A 177 -11.01 -4.77 -5.06
CA SER A 177 -11.04 -5.92 -4.16
C SER A 177 -11.10 -5.46 -2.72
N PHE A 178 -11.33 -6.40 -1.81
CA PHE A 178 -11.21 -6.16 -0.36
C PHE A 178 -9.85 -5.55 0.02
N ILE A 179 -8.77 -6.01 -0.62
CA ILE A 179 -7.40 -5.52 -0.37
C ILE A 179 -7.25 -4.06 -0.79
N VAL A 180 -7.79 -3.67 -1.96
CA VAL A 180 -7.79 -2.27 -2.42
C VAL A 180 -8.49 -1.37 -1.41
N GLN A 181 -9.65 -1.80 -0.91
CA GLN A 181 -10.43 -1.00 0.02
C GLN A 181 -9.79 -0.88 1.41
N CYS A 182 -9.03 -1.89 1.85
CA CYS A 182 -8.39 -1.89 3.17
C CYS A 182 -7.03 -1.22 3.21
N PHE A 183 -6.18 -1.46 2.20
CA PHE A 183 -4.76 -1.14 2.26
C PHE A 183 -4.30 -0.10 1.23
N GLN A 184 -5.10 0.18 0.19
CA GLN A 184 -4.65 1.11 -0.84
C GLN A 184 -5.06 2.55 -0.58
N GLY A 185 -4.07 3.43 -0.65
CA GLY A 185 -4.25 4.87 -0.74
C GLY A 185 -3.90 5.40 -2.13
N GLN A 186 -3.92 6.73 -2.23
CA GLN A 186 -3.57 7.45 -3.44
C GLN A 186 -2.76 8.69 -3.09
N PHE A 187 -1.70 8.97 -3.84
CA PHE A 187 -0.99 10.25 -3.81
C PHE A 187 -1.09 10.95 -5.16
N ARG A 188 -1.09 12.29 -5.13
CA ARG A 188 -0.98 13.16 -6.29
C ARG A 188 0.49 13.50 -6.51
N ASN A 189 0.97 13.18 -7.71
CA ASN A 189 2.32 13.47 -8.18
C ASN A 189 2.26 14.53 -9.28
N GLN A 190 2.84 15.70 -9.04
CA GLN A 190 2.90 16.79 -10.01
C GLN A 190 4.35 17.11 -10.38
N MET A 191 4.65 17.02 -11.67
CA MET A 191 5.90 17.46 -12.27
C MET A 191 5.73 18.87 -12.83
N ARG A 192 6.70 19.76 -12.62
CA ARG A 192 6.73 21.11 -13.20
C ARG A 192 8.08 21.42 -13.83
N CYS A 193 8.10 21.68 -15.13
CA CYS A 193 9.32 22.08 -15.84
C CYS A 193 9.74 23.49 -15.42
N LEU A 194 11.00 23.68 -14.96
CA LEU A 194 11.50 24.99 -14.56
C LEU A 194 11.84 25.91 -15.75
N THR A 195 11.89 25.39 -16.97
CA THR A 195 12.14 26.19 -18.18
C THR A 195 10.86 26.72 -18.82
N CYS A 196 9.86 25.88 -19.07
CA CYS A 196 8.63 26.27 -19.79
C CYS A 196 7.37 26.32 -18.92
N GLN A 197 7.51 26.04 -17.62
CA GLN A 197 6.45 26.02 -16.61
C GLN A 197 5.29 25.04 -16.89
N LYS A 198 5.40 24.16 -17.91
CA LYS A 198 4.43 23.09 -18.14
C LYS A 198 4.43 22.15 -16.94
N THR A 199 3.23 21.89 -16.43
CA THR A 199 2.96 20.90 -15.39
C THR A 199 2.43 19.61 -16.01
N SER A 200 2.62 18.51 -15.29
CA SER A 200 2.00 17.22 -15.57
C SER A 200 1.67 16.54 -14.24
N THR A 201 0.38 16.37 -14.00
CA THR A 201 -0.17 15.81 -12.77
C THR A 201 -0.67 14.39 -13.04
N THR A 202 -0.35 13.49 -12.12
CA THR A 202 -0.83 12.10 -12.11
C THR A 202 -1.26 11.73 -10.71
N TYR A 203 -2.18 10.76 -10.61
CA TYR A 203 -2.56 10.15 -9.34
C TYR A 203 -2.10 8.70 -9.35
N ASN A 204 -1.31 8.32 -8.36
CA ASN A 204 -0.78 6.97 -8.25
C ASN A 204 -1.27 6.34 -6.96
N THR A 205 -1.50 5.03 -6.99
CA THR A 205 -1.90 4.26 -5.82
C THR A 205 -0.68 3.75 -5.07
N PHE A 206 -0.86 3.46 -3.79
CA PHE A 206 0.14 2.80 -2.97
C PHE A 206 -0.53 1.80 -2.04
N MET A 207 0.15 0.71 -1.71
CA MET A 207 -0.22 -0.18 -0.60
C MET A 207 0.64 0.16 0.62
N PRO A 208 1.97 -0.06 0.63
CA PRO A 208 2.83 0.54 1.63
C PRO A 208 3.24 1.96 1.24
N LEU A 209 3.08 2.91 2.16
CA LEU A 209 3.65 4.24 2.05
C LEU A 209 5.14 4.18 2.43
N SER A 210 6.01 4.14 1.43
CA SER A 210 7.46 4.02 1.63
C SER A 210 8.11 5.39 1.80
N VAL A 211 8.40 5.78 3.04
CA VAL A 211 8.92 7.10 3.40
C VAL A 211 10.44 7.10 3.56
N PRO A 212 11.15 8.14 3.08
CA PRO A 212 12.56 8.32 3.35
C PRO A 212 12.79 8.72 4.82
N ILE A 213 13.92 8.30 5.37
CA ILE A 213 14.36 8.76 6.69
C ILE A 213 15.25 10.00 6.47
N PRO A 214 14.86 11.19 6.96
CA PRO A 214 15.67 12.37 6.82
C PRO A 214 16.92 12.25 7.69
N GLY A 215 18.09 12.19 7.07
CA GLY A 215 19.36 12.27 7.77
C GLY A 215 20.39 11.24 7.31
N GLY A 216 21.63 11.68 7.22
CA GLY A 216 22.78 10.81 6.96
C GLY A 216 23.32 10.16 8.25
N ARG A 217 24.41 9.41 8.10
CA ARG A 217 25.16 8.81 9.23
C ARG A 217 25.42 9.87 10.31
N GLY A 218 24.99 9.60 11.54
CA GLY A 218 25.21 10.47 12.71
C GLY A 218 23.98 11.23 13.24
N ILE A 219 22.85 11.26 12.52
CA ILE A 219 21.59 11.73 13.08
C ILE A 219 20.98 10.62 13.93
N GLY A 220 21.01 10.81 15.25
CA GLY A 220 20.61 9.77 16.20
C GLY A 220 19.10 9.51 16.26
N LYS A 221 18.26 10.54 16.08
CA LYS A 221 16.80 10.44 16.26
C LYS A 221 16.05 11.36 15.30
N VAL A 222 14.93 10.88 14.74
CA VAL A 222 13.98 11.67 13.94
C VAL A 222 12.54 11.25 14.24
N SER A 223 11.56 12.10 13.97
CA SER A 223 10.15 11.73 14.09
C SER A 223 9.61 11.12 12.78
N LEU A 224 8.56 10.31 12.90
CA LEU A 224 7.82 9.80 11.74
C LEU A 224 7.20 10.96 10.94
N MET A 225 6.73 12.01 11.61
CA MET A 225 6.23 13.23 10.96
C MET A 225 7.31 13.87 10.08
N ALA A 226 8.56 13.95 10.55
CA ALA A 226 9.66 14.46 9.72
C ALA A 226 9.92 13.57 8.49
N CYS A 227 9.73 12.26 8.59
CA CYS A 227 9.82 11.35 7.44
C CYS A 227 8.72 11.63 6.41
N LEU A 228 7.49 11.85 6.87
CA LEU A 228 6.34 12.21 6.03
C LEU A 228 6.48 13.59 5.39
N GLU A 229 6.93 14.58 6.15
CA GLU A 229 7.27 15.92 5.63
C GLU A 229 8.36 15.86 4.56
N THR A 230 9.34 14.98 4.75
CA THR A 230 10.39 14.75 3.75
C THR A 230 9.83 14.06 2.51
N PHE A 231 8.89 13.13 2.67
CA PHE A 231 8.22 12.45 1.57
C PHE A 231 7.41 13.40 0.66
N VAL A 232 6.71 14.38 1.24
CA VAL A 232 5.88 15.34 0.47
C VAL A 232 6.62 16.61 0.05
N ARG A 233 7.90 16.74 0.41
CA ARG A 233 8.70 17.92 0.09
C ARG A 233 8.94 18.01 -1.41
N ASP A 234 8.92 19.24 -1.93
CA ASP A 234 9.31 19.51 -3.30
C ASP A 234 10.75 19.04 -3.55
N GLU A 235 10.91 18.17 -4.54
CA GLU A 235 12.20 17.61 -4.97
C GLU A 235 12.59 18.24 -6.31
N ILE A 236 13.83 18.69 -6.43
CA ILE A 236 14.37 19.20 -7.70
C ILE A 236 15.03 18.05 -8.42
N LEU A 237 14.49 17.69 -9.59
CA LEU A 237 15.07 16.71 -10.50
C LEU A 237 15.94 17.42 -11.54
N ASP A 238 17.21 17.02 -11.64
CA ASP A 238 18.21 17.65 -12.50
C ASP A 238 19.23 16.60 -13.00
N ARG A 239 19.98 16.93 -14.05
CA ARG A 239 21.01 16.07 -14.66
C ARG A 239 20.49 14.66 -14.99
N ASP A 240 21.02 13.62 -14.33
CA ASP A 240 20.72 12.22 -14.61
C ASP A 240 19.28 11.85 -14.23
N ASP A 241 18.68 12.57 -13.27
CA ASP A 241 17.29 12.40 -12.84
C ASP A 241 16.33 13.38 -13.52
N ALA A 242 16.80 14.17 -14.48
CA ALA A 242 15.98 15.19 -15.15
C ALA A 242 14.70 14.59 -15.78
N TRP A 243 13.65 15.40 -15.83
CA TRP A 243 12.36 14.98 -16.36
C TRP A 243 12.22 15.35 -17.83
N HIS A 244 11.74 14.38 -18.63
CA HIS A 244 11.45 14.60 -20.04
C HIS A 244 10.20 15.47 -20.21
N CYS A 245 10.40 16.77 -20.43
CA CYS A 245 9.29 17.71 -20.51
C CYS A 245 8.48 17.51 -21.81
N PRO A 246 7.16 17.25 -21.74
CA PRO A 246 6.33 16.97 -22.92
C PRO A 246 6.15 18.18 -23.84
N ARG A 247 6.36 19.40 -23.34
CA ARG A 247 6.34 20.65 -24.14
C ARG A 247 7.70 20.96 -24.77
N CYS A 248 8.80 20.75 -24.04
CA CYS A 248 10.15 21.02 -24.55
C CYS A 248 10.73 19.89 -25.40
N LYS A 249 10.16 18.67 -25.30
CA LYS A 249 10.62 17.44 -25.96
C LYS A 249 12.08 17.08 -25.66
N LYS A 250 12.53 17.33 -24.43
CA LYS A 250 13.87 16.99 -23.92
C LYS A 250 13.94 17.03 -22.41
N GLU A 251 15.01 16.47 -21.85
CA GLU A 251 15.30 16.51 -20.42
C GLU A 251 15.44 17.93 -19.90
N ARG A 252 14.74 18.19 -18.79
CA ARG A 252 14.67 19.49 -18.15
C ARG A 252 14.73 19.36 -16.65
N LYS A 253 15.43 20.34 -16.05
CA LYS A 253 15.34 20.61 -14.63
C LYS A 253 13.87 20.84 -14.28
N SER A 254 13.37 20.10 -13.30
CA SER A 254 11.96 20.11 -12.93
C SER A 254 11.79 20.02 -11.43
N VAL A 255 10.63 20.42 -10.95
CA VAL A 255 10.20 20.20 -9.57
C VAL A 255 9.18 19.09 -9.56
N LYS A 256 9.41 18.10 -8.71
CA LYS A 256 8.47 17.03 -8.39
C LYS A 256 7.82 17.34 -7.05
N LYS A 257 6.50 17.35 -7.02
CA LYS A 257 5.70 17.59 -5.82
C LYS A 257 4.78 16.40 -5.57
N LEU A 258 4.95 15.77 -4.42
CA LEU A 258 4.10 14.68 -3.95
C LEU A 258 3.15 15.20 -2.85
N SER A 259 1.90 14.76 -2.88
CA SER A 259 0.90 15.06 -1.85
C SER A 259 -0.03 13.86 -1.65
N LEU A 260 -0.47 13.59 -0.43
CA LEU A 260 -1.41 12.50 -0.17
C LEU A 260 -2.81 12.94 -0.59
N SER A 261 -3.54 12.11 -1.32
CA SER A 261 -4.87 12.46 -1.83
C SER A 261 -5.98 11.61 -1.21
N LYS A 262 -5.67 10.35 -0.91
CA LYS A 262 -6.56 9.38 -0.27
C LYS A 262 -5.73 8.48 0.64
N LEU A 263 -6.20 8.22 1.85
CA LEU A 263 -5.58 7.28 2.76
C LEU A 263 -6.47 6.05 3.00
N PRO A 264 -5.87 4.85 3.16
CA PRO A 264 -6.61 3.63 3.45
C PRO A 264 -7.03 3.57 4.93
N PRO A 265 -8.05 2.76 5.28
CA PRO A 265 -8.36 2.43 6.67
C PRO A 265 -7.19 1.75 7.39
N ILE A 266 -6.41 0.92 6.70
CA ILE A 266 -5.23 0.25 7.22
C ILE A 266 -3.99 0.80 6.51
N LEU A 267 -3.30 1.72 7.18
CA LEU A 267 -2.10 2.34 6.63
C LEU A 267 -0.85 1.55 7.00
N VAL A 268 -0.15 1.04 5.99
CA VAL A 268 1.18 0.46 6.16
C VAL A 268 2.22 1.52 5.85
N ILE A 269 3.07 1.85 6.82
CA ILE A 269 4.21 2.75 6.63
C ILE A 269 5.49 1.94 6.59
N HIS A 270 6.20 2.01 5.47
CA HIS A 270 7.52 1.41 5.31
C HIS A 270 8.59 2.50 5.46
N LEU A 271 9.53 2.29 6.38
CA LEU A 271 10.70 3.15 6.54
C LEU A 271 11.82 2.67 5.62
N LYS A 272 12.21 3.47 4.63
CA LYS A 272 13.29 3.13 3.67
C LYS A 272 14.67 3.12 4.36
N ARG A 273 14.98 2.02 5.05
CA ARG A 273 16.24 1.84 5.80
C ARG A 273 17.37 1.30 4.95
N PHE A 274 17.05 0.44 3.98
CA PHE A 274 18.06 -0.22 3.16
C PHE A 274 18.34 0.59 1.89
N SER A 275 19.62 0.76 1.57
CA SER A 275 20.08 1.25 0.27
C SER A 275 21.07 0.27 -0.34
N PHE A 276 20.99 0.11 -1.66
CA PHE A 276 21.90 -0.75 -2.42
C PHE A 276 22.88 0.11 -3.19
N HIS A 277 24.17 -0.14 -2.98
CA HIS A 277 25.27 0.51 -3.71
C HIS A 277 26.12 -0.59 -4.35
N GLY A 278 25.65 -1.10 -5.50
CA GLY A 278 26.25 -2.24 -6.17
C GLY A 278 26.18 -3.51 -5.31
N PRO A 279 27.31 -4.18 -4.98
CA PRO A 279 27.30 -5.39 -4.17
C PRO A 279 27.13 -5.13 -2.66
N PHE A 280 27.14 -3.87 -2.23
CA PHE A 280 27.04 -3.51 -0.81
C PHE A 280 25.64 -3.00 -0.47
N SER A 281 25.10 -3.45 0.66
CA SER A 281 23.88 -2.90 1.26
C SER A 281 24.24 -2.08 2.50
N ASP A 282 23.69 -0.87 2.63
CA ASP A 282 23.75 -0.08 3.86
C ASP A 282 22.38 -0.11 4.55
N LYS A 283 22.37 0.00 5.88
CA LYS A 283 21.15 0.06 6.70
C LYS A 283 21.19 1.29 7.59
N LEU A 284 20.20 2.16 7.44
CA LEU A 284 20.01 3.28 8.35
C LEU A 284 19.52 2.79 9.71
N GLU A 285 20.35 2.96 10.74
CA GLU A 285 20.04 2.65 12.13
C GLU A 285 19.37 3.80 12.90
N THR A 286 19.09 4.93 12.22
CA THR A 286 18.42 6.09 12.82
C THR A 286 17.15 5.68 13.56
N GLN A 287 17.03 6.13 14.82
CA GLN A 287 15.85 5.89 15.63
C GLN A 287 14.71 6.78 15.14
N VAL A 288 13.68 6.17 14.57
CA VAL A 288 12.46 6.88 14.14
C VAL A 288 11.43 6.79 15.27
N GLN A 289 11.05 7.95 15.82
CA GLN A 289 10.02 8.07 16.84
C GLN A 289 8.65 8.16 16.16
N TYR A 290 7.76 7.22 16.47
CA TYR A 290 6.38 7.18 15.97
C TYR A 290 5.42 7.09 17.16
N PRO A 291 4.26 7.77 17.10
CA PRO A 291 3.26 7.66 18.15
C PRO A 291 2.57 6.29 18.12
N LEU A 292 2.15 5.80 19.29
CA LEU A 292 1.33 4.58 19.38
C LEU A 292 -0.15 4.86 19.10
N THR A 293 -0.60 6.06 19.42
CA THR A 293 -1.99 6.50 19.21
C THR A 293 -2.02 7.93 18.69
N GLY A 294 -3.05 8.27 17.93
CA GLY A 294 -3.29 9.65 17.53
C GLY A 294 -2.33 10.20 16.47
N LEU A 295 -1.83 9.37 15.55
CA LEU A 295 -1.07 9.85 14.39
C LEU A 295 -2.02 10.58 13.43
N ASP A 296 -2.00 11.92 13.43
CA ASP A 296 -2.82 12.73 12.54
C ASP A 296 -2.12 13.01 11.21
N LEU A 297 -2.66 12.44 10.13
CA LEU A 297 -2.20 12.65 8.76
C LEU A 297 -3.04 13.64 7.98
N THR A 298 -4.11 14.18 8.57
CA THR A 298 -5.00 15.19 7.94
C THR A 298 -4.22 16.36 7.31
N PRO A 299 -3.16 16.90 7.92
CA PRO A 299 -2.41 18.02 7.33
C PRO A 299 -1.71 17.71 6.00
N PHE A 300 -1.53 16.43 5.65
CA PHE A 300 -0.91 16.01 4.39
C PHE A 300 -1.90 15.83 3.24
N LEU A 301 -3.21 15.94 3.51
CA LEU A 301 -4.26 15.85 2.50
C LEU A 301 -4.73 17.24 2.03
N PRO A 302 -5.33 17.33 0.83
CA PRO A 302 -6.02 18.53 0.38
C PRO A 302 -7.10 18.95 1.39
N PRO A 303 -7.26 20.26 1.65
CA PRO A 303 -8.30 20.76 2.55
C PRO A 303 -9.70 20.38 2.05
N PRO A 304 -10.71 20.21 2.91
CA PRO A 304 -12.07 19.91 2.47
C PRO A 304 -12.61 21.02 1.55
N LEU A 305 -13.39 20.63 0.54
CA LEU A 305 -14.17 21.57 -0.26
C LEU A 305 -15.43 21.93 0.51
N TYR A 306 -15.99 23.12 0.31
CA TYR A 306 -17.22 23.56 0.95
C TYR A 306 -18.24 24.01 -0.09
N ASP A 307 -19.51 23.69 0.14
CA ASP A 307 -20.61 24.19 -0.68
C ASP A 307 -20.93 25.65 -0.36
N ASN A 308 -21.84 26.23 -1.14
CA ASN A 308 -22.30 27.61 -0.93
C ASN A 308 -23.00 27.82 0.43
N ARG A 309 -23.28 26.74 1.18
CA ARG A 309 -23.88 26.76 2.52
C ARG A 309 -22.84 26.49 3.62
N GLY A 310 -21.55 26.37 3.27
CA GLY A 310 -20.46 26.08 4.20
C GLY A 310 -20.40 24.62 4.68
N GLN A 311 -21.11 23.69 4.03
CA GLN A 311 -21.01 22.26 4.31
C GLN A 311 -19.87 21.65 3.50
N ALA A 312 -19.08 20.78 4.13
CA ALA A 312 -18.00 20.10 3.43
C ALA A 312 -18.55 19.23 2.28
N ILE A 313 -18.12 19.51 1.04
CA ILE A 313 -18.42 18.71 -0.15
C ILE A 313 -17.35 17.62 -0.27
N GLY A 314 -17.72 16.41 0.14
CA GLY A 314 -16.95 15.20 -0.09
C GLY A 314 -15.65 15.07 0.72
N GLY A 315 -15.18 13.82 0.80
CA GLY A 315 -13.74 13.52 0.79
C GLY A 315 -13.00 13.30 2.11
N GLY A 316 -13.61 12.74 3.15
CA GLY A 316 -12.84 12.24 4.30
C GLY A 316 -13.69 11.83 5.49
N PRO A 317 -13.12 11.08 6.45
CA PRO A 317 -13.77 10.82 7.74
C PRO A 317 -14.05 12.14 8.48
N PRO A 318 -15.17 12.25 9.23
CA PRO A 318 -15.58 13.49 9.90
C PRO A 318 -14.57 14.03 10.91
N ASN A 319 -13.69 13.16 11.44
CA ASN A 319 -12.67 13.51 12.44
C ASN A 319 -11.26 13.61 11.85
N GLY A 320 -11.12 13.65 10.52
CA GLY A 320 -9.81 13.60 9.87
C GLY A 320 -9.17 12.22 9.91
N TYR A 321 -7.93 12.14 9.42
CA TYR A 321 -7.19 10.91 9.20
C TYR A 321 -6.25 10.62 10.37
N VAL A 322 -6.82 10.17 11.48
CA VAL A 322 -6.11 9.84 12.72
C VAL A 322 -5.94 8.32 12.82
N TYR A 323 -4.71 7.87 13.08
CA TYR A 323 -4.35 6.44 13.14
C TYR A 323 -3.75 6.04 14.48
N ASP A 324 -4.10 4.83 14.92
CA ASP A 324 -3.47 4.14 16.05
C ASP A 324 -2.67 2.93 15.55
N LEU A 325 -1.52 2.69 16.17
CA LEU A 325 -0.62 1.61 15.80
C LEU A 325 -1.11 0.28 16.36
N PHE A 326 -1.22 -0.74 15.51
CA PHE A 326 -1.61 -2.10 15.92
C PHE A 326 -0.53 -3.17 15.68
N GLY A 327 0.50 -2.90 14.87
CA GLY A 327 1.53 -3.89 14.54
C GLY A 327 2.81 -3.26 13.99
N VAL A 328 3.95 -3.89 14.27
CA VAL A 328 5.28 -3.45 13.81
C VAL A 328 6.10 -4.65 13.37
N THR A 329 6.60 -4.62 12.13
CA THR A 329 7.67 -5.52 11.69
C THR A 329 9.02 -4.92 12.07
N ASN A 330 9.74 -5.59 12.97
CA ASN A 330 11.07 -5.19 13.39
C ASN A 330 12.13 -5.95 12.57
N HIS A 331 13.30 -5.34 12.39
CA HIS A 331 14.45 -5.98 11.76
C HIS A 331 15.75 -5.66 12.51
N TYR A 332 16.45 -6.70 12.96
CA TYR A 332 17.71 -6.62 13.69
C TYR A 332 18.86 -7.17 12.83
N GLY A 333 20.04 -6.55 12.86
CA GLY A 333 21.16 -6.95 12.00
C GLY A 333 21.10 -6.37 10.57
N ASN A 334 21.86 -6.98 9.65
CA ASN A 334 21.99 -6.58 8.24
C ASN A 334 21.06 -7.41 7.32
N LEU A 335 20.97 -7.08 6.03
CA LEU A 335 20.03 -7.74 5.12
C LEU A 335 20.38 -9.22 4.81
N SER A 336 21.64 -9.62 4.98
CA SER A 336 22.11 -10.97 4.64
C SER A 336 22.09 -11.96 5.81
N SER A 337 22.02 -11.47 7.05
CA SER A 337 22.08 -12.28 8.28
C SER A 337 21.25 -11.73 9.44
N GLY A 338 20.28 -10.86 9.16
CA GLY A 338 19.40 -10.23 10.13
C GLY A 338 18.22 -11.10 10.57
N HIS A 339 17.37 -10.55 11.44
CA HIS A 339 16.17 -11.20 11.96
C HIS A 339 14.96 -10.27 11.90
#